data_AF-V9Z8C8-F1
#
_entry.id   AF-V9Z8C8-F1
#
_cell.length_a   1.000
_cell.length_b   1.000
_cell.length_c   1.000
_cell.angle_alpha   90.00
_cell.angle_beta   90.00
_cell.angle_gamma   90.00
#
_symmetry.space_group_name_H-M   'P 1'
#
loop_
_entity.id
_entity.type
_entity.pdbx_description
1 polymer ?
#
loop_
_entity_poly.entity_id
_entity_poly.type
_entity_poly.pdbx_seq_one_letter_code
_entity_poly.pdbx_strand_id
1 'polypeptide(L)' 'MTARPACEDANGLGLIARGPDRSKLIGQVSDLLRRWSQERPEQPVVTGYPAATPDDRLAAGAHVNRRVTRLTIGW' A
#
# COMPACT_ATOMS: atom_id res chain seq x y z
N MET A 1 8.75 12.33 -22.23
CA MET A 1 8.39 11.00 -21.72
C MET A 1 9.70 10.28 -21.46
N THR A 2 10.15 10.25 -20.21
CA THR A 2 11.49 9.72 -19.88
C THR A 2 11.30 8.31 -19.36
N ALA A 3 11.49 7.31 -20.23
CA ALA A 3 11.43 5.90 -19.86
C ALA A 3 12.76 5.50 -19.20
N ARG A 4 12.70 4.94 -17.99
CA ARG A 4 13.84 4.27 -17.36
C ARG A 4 13.99 2.85 -17.93
N PRO A 5 15.22 2.30 -18.00
CA PRO A 5 15.43 0.93 -18.40
C PRO A 5 14.68 0.00 -17.42
N ALA A 6 13.87 -0.90 -17.97
CA ALA A 6 13.15 -1.91 -17.22
C ALA A 6 14.17 -2.92 -16.67
N CYS A 7 14.37 -2.92 -15.36
CA CYS A 7 14.94 -4.06 -14.67
C CYS A 7 13.80 -5.06 -14.50
N GLU A 8 13.95 -6.30 -14.98
CA GLU A 8 12.91 -7.34 -14.97
C GLU A 8 12.37 -7.66 -13.55
N ASP A 9 13.07 -7.25 -12.50
CA ASP A 9 12.67 -7.38 -11.09
C ASP A 9 12.18 -6.09 -10.40
N ALA A 10 12.12 -4.95 -11.11
CA ALA A 10 11.71 -3.69 -10.51
C ALA A 10 10.19 -3.48 -10.61
N ASN A 11 9.42 -4.11 -9.71
CA ASN A 11 8.03 -3.72 -9.46
C ASN A 11 7.98 -2.30 -8.88
N GLY A 12 8.01 -1.30 -9.77
CA GLY A 12 7.93 0.11 -9.43
C GLY A 12 6.49 0.56 -9.14
N LEU A 13 6.32 1.38 -8.11
CA LEU A 13 5.05 2.07 -7.85
C LEU A 13 4.95 3.32 -8.75
N GLY A 14 3.90 3.40 -9.57
CA GLY A 14 3.56 4.59 -10.34
C GLY A 14 2.63 5.53 -9.57
N LEU A 15 2.85 6.85 -9.67
CA LEU A 15 2.02 7.87 -9.03
C LEU A 15 1.24 8.67 -10.09
N ILE A 16 -0.08 8.75 -9.92
CA ILE A 16 -0.97 9.57 -10.75
C ILE A 16 -1.73 10.52 -9.83
N ALA A 17 -1.52 11.82 -10.00
CA ALA A 17 -2.25 12.86 -9.29
C ALA A 17 -3.06 13.73 -10.27
N ARG A 18 -4.24 14.17 -9.85
CA ARG A 18 -5.12 15.07 -10.62
C ARG A 18 -5.30 16.39 -9.87
N GLY A 19 -5.45 17.48 -10.62
CA GLY A 19 -5.69 18.82 -10.06
C GLY A 19 -4.54 19.82 -10.27
N PRO A 20 -4.71 21.06 -9.79
CA PRO A 20 -3.75 22.15 -9.98
C PRO A 20 -2.42 21.85 -9.27
N ASP A 21 -2.46 21.27 -8.07
CA ASP A 21 -1.29 20.96 -7.24
C ASP A 21 -0.67 19.58 -7.51
N ARG A 22 -0.99 18.94 -8.63
CA ARG A 22 -0.55 17.55 -8.93
C ARG A 22 0.96 17.35 -8.78
N SER A 23 1.77 18.32 -9.18
CA SER A 23 3.24 18.22 -9.11
C SER A 23 3.73 18.24 -7.66
N LYS A 24 3.12 19.08 -6.82
CA LYS A 24 3.42 19.15 -5.39
C LYS A 24 3.04 17.84 -4.69
N LEU A 25 1.86 17.31 -4.99
CA LEU A 25 1.39 16.05 -4.43
C LEU A 25 2.29 14.87 -4.86
N ILE A 26 2.65 14.79 -6.14
CA ILE A 26 3.58 13.78 -6.65
C ILE A 26 4.93 13.87 -5.93
N GLY A 27 5.47 15.08 -5.75
CA GLY A 27 6.74 15.29 -5.04
C GLY A 27 6.68 14.80 -3.59
N GLN A 28 5.64 15.22 -2.85
CA GLN A 28 5.46 14.84 -1.45
C GLN A 28 5.30 13.32 -1.28
N VAL A 29 4.50 12.67 -2.13
CA VAL A 29 4.30 11.21 -2.05
C VAL A 29 5.56 10.46 -2.48
N SER A 30 6.28 10.95 -3.49
CA SER A 30 7.56 10.35 -3.90
C SER A 30 8.60 10.41 -2.77
N ASP A 31 8.69 11.54 -2.07
CA ASP A 31 9.58 11.68 -0.91
C ASP A 31 9.20 10.73 0.22
N LEU A 32 7.90 10.54 0.48
CA LEU A 32 7.40 9.62 1.49
C LEU A 32 7.74 8.16 1.14
N LEU A 33 7.47 7.74 -0.10
CA LEU A 33 7.79 6.39 -0.58
C LEU A 33 9.29 6.12 -0.52
N ARG A 34 10.12 7.11 -0.84
CA ARG A 34 11.59 6.99 -0.73
C ARG A 34 12.02 6.77 0.72
N ARG A 35 11.49 7.55 1.67
CA ARG A 35 11.80 7.37 3.11
C ARG A 35 11.37 5.99 3.60
N TRP A 36 10.15 5.58 3.28
CA TRP A 36 9.64 4.26 3.63
C TRP A 36 10.53 3.12 3.06
N SER A 37 10.98 3.26 1.81
CA SER A 37 11.89 2.29 1.19
C SER A 37 13.28 2.23 1.84
N GLN A 38 13.74 3.33 2.46
CA GLN A 38 15.03 3.40 3.16
C GLN A 38 14.92 2.85 4.58
N GLU A 39 13.88 3.25 5.30
CA GLU A 39 13.64 2.83 6.69
C GLU A 39 13.28 1.34 6.78
N ARG A 40 12.69 0.78 5.71
CA ARG A 40 12.23 -0.62 5.64
C ARG A 40 11.62 -1.09 6.96
N PRO A 41 10.55 -0.42 7.44
CA PRO A 41 9.88 -0.82 8.67
C PRO A 41 9.44 -2.29 8.57
N GLU A 42 9.24 -2.93 9.73
CA GLU A 42 8.72 -4.30 9.80
C GLU A 42 7.52 -4.46 8.86
N GLN A 43 7.54 -5.51 8.04
CA GLN A 43 6.51 -5.68 7.03
C GLN A 43 5.22 -6.15 7.69
N PRO A 44 4.07 -5.55 7.36
CA PRO A 44 2.83 -5.97 7.95
C PRO A 44 2.44 -7.36 7.45
N VAL A 45 1.85 -8.16 8.33
CA VAL A 45 1.21 -9.41 7.93
C VAL A 45 -0.23 -9.11 7.54
N VAL A 46 -0.58 -9.36 6.28
CA VAL A 46 -1.95 -9.19 5.77
C VAL A 46 -2.64 -10.54 5.66
N THR A 47 -3.67 -10.76 6.47
CA THR A 47 -4.45 -12.00 6.48
C THR A 47 -5.84 -11.77 5.89
N GLY A 48 -6.22 -12.61 4.93
CA GLY A 48 -7.54 -12.58 4.30
C GLY A 48 -8.51 -13.58 4.91
N TYR A 49 -9.72 -13.11 5.20
CA TYR A 49 -10.83 -13.91 5.70
C TYR A 49 -12.06 -13.78 4.78
N PRO A 50 -12.93 -14.79 4.70
CA PRO A 50 -14.26 -14.63 4.11
C PRO A 50 -15.06 -13.49 4.76
N ALA A 51 -15.92 -12.81 4.01
CA ALA A 51 -16.76 -11.73 4.54
C ALA A 51 -17.67 -12.14 5.71
N ALA A 52 -18.05 -13.42 5.79
CA ALA A 52 -18.88 -13.97 6.85
C ALA A 52 -18.11 -14.30 8.13
N THR A 53 -16.78 -14.15 8.16
CA THR A 53 -15.99 -14.43 9.36
C THR A 53 -16.36 -13.43 10.47
N PRO A 54 -16.81 -13.90 11.64
CA PRO A 54 -17.21 -13.04 12.74
C PRO A 54 -16.00 -12.37 13.39
N ASP A 55 -16.22 -11.21 14.02
CA ASP A 55 -15.15 -10.31 14.48
C ASP A 55 -14.23 -10.94 15.54
N ASP A 56 -14.79 -11.79 16.41
CA ASP A 56 -14.07 -12.56 17.43
C ASP A 56 -13.07 -13.59 16.87
N ARG A 57 -13.15 -13.88 15.57
CA ARG A 57 -12.21 -14.76 14.85
C ARG A 57 -11.21 -14.01 14.00
N LEU A 58 -11.27 -12.68 13.95
CA LEU A 58 -10.28 -11.87 13.26
C LEU A 58 -9.05 -11.69 14.15
N ALA A 59 -7.86 -11.82 13.56
CA ALA A 59 -6.63 -11.45 14.26
C ALA A 59 -6.65 -9.96 14.66
N ALA A 60 -5.88 -9.63 15.70
CA ALA A 60 -5.67 -8.25 16.13
C ALA A 60 -4.96 -7.45 15.04
N GLY A 61 -5.31 -6.17 14.91
CA GLY A 61 -4.75 -5.27 13.90
C GLY A 61 -5.80 -4.35 13.29
N ALA A 62 -5.41 -3.67 12.20
CA ALA A 62 -6.34 -2.84 11.45
C ALA A 62 -7.19 -3.70 10.50
N HIS A 63 -8.49 -3.45 10.46
CA HIS A 63 -9.43 -4.22 9.64
C HIS A 63 -9.92 -3.43 8.43
N VAL A 64 -9.92 -4.08 7.26
CA VAL A 64 -10.48 -3.54 6.03
C VAL A 64 -11.60 -4.46 5.54
N ASN A 65 -12.83 -3.95 5.61
CA ASN A 65 -14.01 -4.67 5.16
C ASN A 65 -14.25 -4.44 3.66
N ARG A 66 -14.28 -5.52 2.88
CA ARG A 66 -14.70 -5.53 1.47
C ARG A 66 -15.95 -6.41 1.32
N ARG A 67 -16.61 -6.32 0.17
CA ARG A 67 -17.89 -7.03 -0.09
C ARG A 67 -17.81 -8.54 0.13
N VAL A 68 -16.69 -9.17 -0.21
CA VAL A 68 -16.53 -10.64 -0.17
C VAL A 68 -15.39 -11.11 0.73
N THR A 69 -14.56 -10.18 1.20
CA THR A 69 -13.37 -10.47 2.01
C THR A 69 -13.23 -9.45 3.13
N ARG A 70 -12.68 -9.91 4.24
CA ARG A 70 -12.17 -9.07 5.34
C ARG A 70 -10.67 -9.23 5.39
N LEU A 71 -9.94 -8.12 5.49
CA LEU A 71 -8.50 -8.13 5.62
C LEU A 71 -8.11 -7.65 7.01
N THR A 72 -7.23 -8.38 7.68
CA THR A 72 -6.55 -7.90 8.89
C THR A 72 -5.11 -7.54 8.53
N ILE A 73 -4.67 -6.36 8.94
CA ILE A 73 -3.31 -5.86 8.80
C ILE A 73 -2.70 -5.82 10.21
N GLY A 74 -1.80 -6.76 10.49
CA GLY A 74 -1.00 -6.81 11.72
C GLY A 74 0.42 -6.30 11.48
N TRP A 75 1.12 -5.95 12.56
CA TRP A 75 2.54 -5.58 12.58
C TRP A 75 3.27 -6.52 13.55
#